data_AF-A0A6H9YLD1-F1
#
_entry.id   AF-A0A6H9YLD1-F1
#
_cell.length_a   1.000
_cell.length_b   1.000
_cell.length_c   1.000
_cell.angle_alpha   90.00
_cell.angle_beta   90.00
_cell.angle_gamma   90.00
#
_symmetry.space_group_name_H-M   'P 1'
#
loop_
_entity.id
_entity.type
_entity.pdbx_description
1 polymer ?
#
loop_
_entity_poly.entity_id
_entity_poly.type
_entity_poly.pdbx_seq_one_letter_code
_entity_poly.pdbx_strand_id
1 'polypeptide(L)'
;MKSKPMLAVAGAVGGTVLATAGITAFLMTGEDGGASARPGASARAYGDTKDIAAALRKRGATGCRVDQARVECRFGGRYVAGTVLSPGSGSGLTMDTALESWKTGIGQSALGEPGAFAILHGPNWLVTGPDALIDKVRPALGGQVLHCDRPFGTCT
;
A
#
# COMPACT_ATOMS: atom_id res chain seq x y z
N MET A 1 31.69 16.28 69.67
CA MET A 1 30.66 17.12 68.99
C MET A 1 30.98 17.06 67.49
N LYS A 2 30.11 16.82 66.51
CA LYS A 2 28.64 16.76 66.41
C LYS A 2 28.29 15.95 65.13
N SER A 3 27.09 15.39 65.13
CA SER A 3 26.56 14.26 64.35
C SER A 3 26.12 14.51 62.90
N LYS A 4 26.20 13.45 62.05
CA LYS A 4 25.23 12.83 61.06
C LYS A 4 24.47 13.74 60.05
N PRO A 5 23.80 13.27 58.95
CA PRO A 5 23.39 11.89 58.56
C PRO A 5 23.60 11.52 57.04
N MET A 6 23.73 10.23 56.70
CA MET A 6 22.77 9.32 56.01
C MET A 6 22.23 9.73 54.63
N LEU A 7 22.39 8.83 53.64
CA LEU A 7 21.26 8.11 53.03
C LEU A 7 21.74 6.86 52.29
N ALA A 8 21.15 5.74 52.68
CA ALA A 8 21.31 4.42 52.10
C ALA A 8 20.30 4.23 50.97
N VAL A 9 20.66 3.44 49.96
CA VAL A 9 19.68 2.68 49.18
C VAL A 9 20.17 1.24 49.11
N ALA A 10 19.50 0.42 49.92
CA ALA A 10 19.51 -1.03 49.85
C ALA A 10 18.46 -1.48 48.82
N GLY A 11 18.73 -2.58 48.13
CA GLY A 11 17.75 -3.20 47.23
C GLY A 11 18.33 -4.37 46.45
N ALA A 12 18.73 -5.44 47.15
CA ALA A 12 18.89 -6.75 46.56
C ALA A 12 17.54 -7.47 46.60
N VAL A 13 17.02 -7.89 45.46
CA VAL A 13 16.10 -9.03 45.37
C VAL A 13 16.53 -9.86 44.18
N GLY A 14 17.05 -11.05 44.49
CA GLY A 14 17.37 -12.07 43.51
C GLY A 14 16.12 -12.69 42.89
N GLY A 15 16.29 -13.18 41.68
CA GLY A 15 15.30 -13.95 40.95
C GLY A 15 15.96 -14.58 39.72
N THR A 16 16.60 -15.72 39.93
CA THR A 16 16.98 -16.67 38.88
C THR A 16 15.75 -17.04 38.05
N VAL A 17 15.86 -17.12 36.71
CA VAL A 17 15.26 -18.17 35.86
C VAL A 17 15.53 -17.91 34.36
N LEU A 18 16.25 -18.87 33.77
CA LEU A 18 16.24 -19.38 32.39
C LEU A 18 16.62 -18.49 31.20
N ALA A 19 17.73 -18.87 30.57
CA ALA A 19 18.03 -18.62 29.18
C ALA A 19 16.97 -19.27 28.28
N THR A 20 16.29 -18.47 27.47
CA THR A 20 15.59 -18.94 26.28
C THR A 20 15.71 -17.88 25.18
N ALA A 21 15.93 -18.37 23.97
CA ALA A 21 16.20 -17.64 22.75
C ALA A 21 15.09 -16.63 22.38
N GLY A 22 15.43 -15.76 21.42
CA GLY A 22 14.65 -14.59 21.02
C GLY A 22 13.17 -14.84 20.78
N ILE A 23 12.38 -13.81 21.11
CA ILE A 23 11.18 -13.29 20.44
C ILE A 23 10.87 -12.00 21.20
N THR A 24 11.04 -10.84 20.57
CA THR A 24 10.46 -9.58 21.04
C THR A 24 8.95 -9.65 20.80
N ALA A 25 8.23 -10.18 21.79
CA ALA A 25 6.79 -10.12 21.84
C ALA A 25 6.35 -8.67 22.12
N PHE A 26 5.66 -8.09 21.14
CA PHE A 26 4.86 -6.90 21.31
C PHE A 26 3.86 -7.07 22.46
N LEU A 27 3.74 -6.04 23.29
CA LEU A 27 2.71 -5.90 24.32
C LEU A 27 1.32 -6.05 23.68
N MET A 28 0.62 -7.13 24.04
CA MET A 28 -0.81 -7.30 23.78
C MET A 28 -1.59 -6.86 25.01
N THR A 29 -2.21 -5.69 24.91
CA THR A 29 -3.37 -5.30 25.72
C THR A 29 -4.41 -4.78 24.74
N GLY A 30 -5.49 -5.53 24.55
CA GLY A 30 -6.60 -5.13 23.68
C GLY A 30 -7.37 -6.32 23.15
N GLU A 31 -8.20 -6.91 24.01
CA GLU A 31 -9.25 -7.86 23.65
C GLU A 31 -10.47 -7.03 23.22
N ASP A 32 -10.85 -7.08 21.93
CA ASP A 32 -12.25 -7.11 21.46
C ASP A 32 -12.32 -7.02 19.92
N GLY A 33 -12.85 -8.08 19.31
CA GLY A 33 -13.79 -8.00 18.19
C GLY A 33 -13.32 -7.54 16.81
N GLY A 34 -13.20 -8.51 15.89
CA GLY A 34 -13.61 -8.30 14.49
C GLY A 34 -12.49 -8.28 13.47
N ALA A 35 -12.49 -9.29 12.60
CA ALA A 35 -11.76 -9.40 11.35
C ALA A 35 -10.30 -8.92 11.42
N SER A 36 -9.38 -9.88 11.55
CA SER A 36 -8.00 -9.69 11.11
C SER A 36 -8.02 -9.40 9.60
N ALA A 37 -8.27 -8.14 9.24
CA ALA A 37 -7.91 -7.59 7.97
C ALA A 37 -6.42 -7.82 7.89
N ARG A 38 -6.00 -8.86 7.14
CA ARG A 38 -4.60 -9.09 6.84
C ARG A 38 -4.01 -7.72 6.55
N PRO A 39 -3.00 -7.25 7.31
CA PRO A 39 -2.30 -6.03 6.98
C PRO A 39 -1.97 -6.14 5.50
N GLY A 40 -2.47 -5.20 4.69
CA GLY A 40 -2.23 -5.23 3.24
C GLY A 40 -0.74 -5.46 3.06
N ALA A 41 -0.38 -6.58 2.41
CA ALA A 41 1.01 -7.02 2.33
C ALA A 41 1.86 -5.79 1.99
N SER A 42 2.92 -5.54 2.78
CA SER A 42 3.75 -4.35 2.65
C SER A 42 4.14 -4.19 1.18
N ALA A 43 3.60 -3.16 0.51
CA ALA A 43 3.89 -2.93 -0.88
C ALA A 43 5.37 -2.56 -1.01
N ARG A 44 6.04 -3.16 -2.00
CA ARG A 44 7.40 -2.79 -2.37
C ARG A 44 7.40 -1.62 -3.35
N ALA A 45 8.51 -0.88 -3.39
CA ALA A 45 8.77 0.03 -4.49
C ALA A 45 9.17 -0.76 -5.75
N TYR A 46 8.88 -0.22 -6.93
CA TYR A 46 9.29 -0.78 -8.22
C TYR A 46 10.22 0.17 -8.97
N GLY A 47 11.16 -0.38 -9.74
CA GLY A 47 12.04 0.40 -10.61
C GLY A 47 11.44 0.66 -12.00
N ASP A 48 10.55 -0.22 -12.47
CA ASP A 48 9.82 -0.07 -13.73
C ASP A 48 8.45 -0.77 -13.66
N THR A 49 7.65 -0.65 -14.72
CA THR A 49 6.29 -1.21 -14.74
C THR A 49 6.21 -2.68 -15.14
N LYS A 50 7.32 -3.40 -15.41
CA LYS A 50 7.27 -4.77 -15.96
C LYS A 50 6.61 -5.74 -14.98
N ASP A 51 6.96 -5.66 -13.70
CA ASP A 51 6.37 -6.50 -12.66
C ASP A 51 4.87 -6.21 -12.48
N ILE A 52 4.49 -4.93 -12.54
CA ILE A 52 3.09 -4.49 -12.48
C ILE A 52 2.32 -5.06 -13.69
N ALA A 53 2.88 -4.91 -14.89
CA ALA A 53 2.28 -5.44 -16.11
C ALA A 53 2.15 -6.97 -16.09
N ALA A 54 3.14 -7.68 -15.53
CA ALA A 54 3.07 -9.13 -15.36
C ALA A 54 1.95 -9.54 -14.38
N ALA A 55 1.81 -8.84 -13.25
CA ALA A 55 0.74 -9.07 -12.30
C ALA A 55 -0.65 -8.83 -12.93
N LEU A 56 -0.81 -7.75 -13.70
CA LEU A 56 -2.04 -7.43 -14.41
C LEU A 56 -2.41 -8.53 -15.41
N ARG A 57 -1.47 -8.94 -16.27
CA ARG A 57 -1.69 -10.01 -17.27
C ARG A 57 -2.07 -11.33 -16.62
N LYS A 58 -1.38 -11.72 -15.54
CA LYS A 58 -1.68 -12.95 -14.78
C LYS A 58 -3.08 -12.94 -14.16
N ARG A 59 -3.75 -11.79 -14.08
CA ARG A 59 -5.12 -11.62 -13.57
C ARG A 59 -6.15 -11.29 -14.65
N GLY A 60 -5.78 -11.46 -15.92
CA GLY A 60 -6.69 -11.37 -17.06
C GLY A 60 -6.71 -10.01 -17.76
N ALA A 61 -5.79 -9.10 -17.43
CA ALA A 61 -5.60 -7.90 -18.24
C ALA A 61 -4.98 -8.28 -19.60
N THR A 62 -5.51 -7.70 -20.67
CA THR A 62 -5.11 -7.97 -22.06
C THR A 62 -4.66 -6.68 -22.75
N GLY A 63 -4.03 -6.81 -23.93
CA GLY A 63 -3.64 -5.65 -24.75
C GLY A 63 -2.63 -4.71 -24.10
N CYS A 64 -1.85 -5.19 -23.11
CA CYS A 64 -0.96 -4.36 -22.32
C CYS A 64 0.20 -3.77 -23.12
N ARG A 65 0.23 -2.44 -23.25
CA ARG A 65 1.38 -1.63 -23.68
C ARG A 65 2.19 -1.27 -22.45
N VAL A 66 3.51 -1.48 -22.50
CA VAL A 66 4.40 -1.35 -21.36
C VAL A 66 5.62 -0.55 -21.77
N ASP A 67 5.87 0.54 -21.06
CA ASP A 67 7.11 1.30 -21.10
C ASP A 67 7.71 1.38 -19.69
N GLN A 68 8.83 2.08 -19.52
CA GLN A 68 9.54 2.10 -18.25
C GLN A 68 8.68 2.64 -17.09
N ALA A 69 7.90 3.69 -17.33
CA ALA A 69 7.17 4.41 -16.30
C ALA A 69 5.67 4.14 -16.31
N ARG A 70 5.11 3.66 -17.43
CA ARG A 70 3.68 3.46 -17.60
C ARG A 70 3.34 2.08 -18.20
N VAL A 71 2.21 1.56 -17.77
CA VAL A 71 1.55 0.39 -18.36
C VAL A 71 0.08 0.73 -18.62
N GLU A 72 -0.42 0.35 -19.79
CA GLU A 72 -1.82 0.54 -20.19
C GLU A 72 -2.36 -0.78 -20.74
N CYS A 73 -3.45 -1.27 -20.17
CA CYS A 73 -4.07 -2.54 -20.53
C CYS A 73 -5.59 -2.38 -20.69
N ARG A 74 -6.26 -3.49 -20.99
CA ARG A 74 -7.71 -3.64 -20.92
C ARG A 74 -8.11 -4.80 -20.02
N PHE A 75 -9.25 -4.71 -19.34
CA PHE A 75 -9.85 -5.82 -18.59
C PHE A 75 -11.36 -5.79 -18.76
N GLY A 76 -11.94 -6.83 -19.36
CA GLY A 76 -13.37 -6.83 -19.72
C GLY A 76 -13.76 -5.63 -20.62
N GLY A 77 -12.85 -5.21 -21.51
CA GLY A 77 -13.02 -4.02 -22.37
C GLY A 77 -12.71 -2.68 -21.70
N ARG A 78 -12.63 -2.63 -20.37
CA ARG A 78 -12.39 -1.40 -19.60
C ARG A 78 -10.92 -1.06 -19.48
N TYR A 79 -10.62 0.23 -19.37
CA TYR A 79 -9.28 0.78 -19.29
C TYR A 79 -8.63 0.45 -17.96
N VAL A 80 -7.34 0.12 -18.04
CA VAL A 80 -6.49 -0.18 -16.90
C VAL A 80 -5.17 0.53 -17.14
N ALA A 81 -4.69 1.26 -16.14
CA ALA A 81 -3.40 1.93 -16.22
C ALA A 81 -2.59 1.71 -14.95
N GLY A 82 -1.27 1.69 -15.09
CA GLY A 82 -0.33 1.71 -13.97
C GLY A 82 0.82 2.66 -14.26
N THR A 83 1.35 3.26 -13.21
CA THR A 83 2.51 4.15 -13.28
C THR A 83 3.50 3.86 -12.16
N VAL A 84 4.79 4.03 -12.44
CA VAL A 84 5.87 4.02 -11.45
C VAL A 84 6.53 5.40 -11.45
N LEU A 85 6.51 6.06 -10.30
CA LEU A 85 7.20 7.32 -10.07
C LEU A 85 8.65 7.03 -9.68
N SER A 86 9.58 7.34 -10.59
CA SER A 86 11.00 7.21 -10.31
C SER A 86 11.55 8.51 -9.73
N PRO A 87 12.24 8.48 -8.57
CA PRO A 87 12.98 9.64 -8.08
C PRO A 87 14.13 9.93 -9.05
N GLY A 88 13.89 10.83 -10.00
CA GLY A 88 14.81 11.12 -11.11
C GLY A 88 14.13 11.48 -12.42
N SER A 89 12.82 11.26 -12.56
CA SER A 89 12.06 11.64 -13.76
C SER A 89 11.88 13.16 -13.95
N GLY A 90 12.48 13.99 -13.09
CA GLY A 90 12.49 15.46 -13.20
C GLY A 90 11.13 16.15 -13.05
N SER A 91 10.04 15.39 -12.93
CA SER A 91 8.67 15.91 -12.97
C SER A 91 8.16 16.51 -11.67
N GLY A 92 8.89 16.36 -10.55
CA GLY A 92 8.48 16.84 -9.23
C GLY A 92 7.19 16.19 -8.69
N LEU A 93 6.65 15.19 -9.40
CA LEU A 93 5.42 14.49 -9.02
C LEU A 93 5.69 13.60 -7.80
N THR A 94 5.01 13.90 -6.70
CA THR A 94 4.96 13.04 -5.52
C THR A 94 3.87 12.00 -5.68
N MET A 95 3.95 10.94 -4.87
CA MET A 95 2.90 9.93 -4.81
C MET A 95 1.55 10.51 -4.39
N ASP A 96 1.53 11.43 -3.44
CA ASP A 96 0.29 12.05 -2.95
C ASP A 96 -0.37 12.89 -4.05
N THR A 97 0.41 13.71 -4.77
CA THR A 97 -0.11 14.50 -5.89
C THR A 97 -0.62 13.61 -7.03
N ALA A 98 0.09 12.52 -7.33
CA ALA A 98 -0.36 11.55 -8.33
C ALA A 98 -1.66 10.86 -7.90
N LEU A 99 -1.77 10.44 -6.62
CA LEU A 99 -2.96 9.80 -6.08
C LEU A 99 -4.17 10.73 -6.11
N GLU A 100 -4.03 11.98 -5.67
CA GLU A 100 -5.12 12.96 -5.71
C GLU A 100 -5.58 13.25 -7.15
N SER A 101 -4.65 13.33 -8.10
CA SER A 101 -4.99 13.45 -9.52
C SER A 101 -5.78 12.24 -10.01
N TRP A 102 -5.40 11.02 -9.63
CA TRP A 102 -6.06 9.79 -10.09
C TRP A 102 -7.45 9.60 -9.47
N LYS A 103 -7.66 10.06 -8.22
CA LYS A 103 -8.99 10.04 -7.56
C LYS A 103 -10.04 10.80 -8.34
N THR A 104 -9.65 11.81 -9.14
CA THR A 104 -10.60 12.52 -10.01
C THR A 104 -11.20 11.63 -11.09
N GLY A 105 -10.57 10.52 -11.47
CA GLY A 105 -11.03 9.65 -12.56
C GLY A 105 -11.02 10.31 -13.94
N ILE A 106 -10.27 11.42 -14.12
CA ILE A 106 -10.25 12.17 -15.39
C ILE A 106 -9.80 11.32 -16.57
N GLY A 107 -8.87 10.37 -16.37
CA GLY A 107 -8.40 9.47 -17.41
C GLY A 107 -9.48 8.51 -17.89
N GLN A 108 -10.29 7.99 -16.98
CA GLN A 108 -11.41 7.09 -17.23
C GLN A 108 -12.53 7.86 -17.95
N SER A 109 -12.86 9.06 -17.47
CA SER A 109 -13.83 9.95 -18.11
C SER A 109 -13.46 10.31 -19.55
N ALA A 110 -12.19 10.68 -19.79
CA ALA A 110 -11.70 11.02 -21.12
C ALA A 110 -11.78 9.85 -22.12
N LEU A 111 -11.83 8.61 -21.63
CA LEU A 111 -11.99 7.39 -22.41
C LEU A 111 -13.45 6.93 -22.51
N GLY A 112 -14.40 7.73 -22.02
CA GLY A 112 -15.83 7.39 -22.04
C GLY A 112 -16.21 6.29 -21.05
N GLU A 113 -15.47 6.14 -19.95
CA GLU A 113 -15.73 5.15 -18.91
C GLU A 113 -16.28 5.81 -17.63
N PRO A 114 -17.59 6.10 -17.54
CA PRO A 114 -18.18 6.84 -16.43
C PRO A 114 -18.44 5.99 -15.17
N GLY A 115 -18.14 4.69 -15.20
CA GLY A 115 -18.47 3.76 -14.12
C GLY A 115 -17.44 3.75 -12.99
N ALA A 116 -17.77 3.01 -11.92
CA ALA A 116 -16.89 2.79 -10.77
C ALA A 116 -15.52 2.24 -11.16
N PHE A 117 -14.49 2.64 -10.42
CA PHE A 117 -13.12 2.23 -10.62
C PHE A 117 -12.38 2.21 -9.27
N ALA A 118 -11.31 1.43 -9.20
CA ALA A 118 -10.44 1.40 -8.05
C ALA A 118 -9.05 1.92 -8.39
N ILE A 119 -8.33 2.36 -7.36
CA ILE A 119 -6.92 2.73 -7.39
C ILE A 119 -6.20 1.90 -6.35
N LEU A 120 -5.25 1.07 -6.79
CA LEU A 120 -4.29 0.39 -5.94
C LEU A 120 -2.98 1.19 -5.95
N HIS A 121 -2.44 1.50 -4.77
CA HIS A 121 -1.20 2.25 -4.68
C HIS A 121 -0.23 1.67 -3.66
N GLY A 122 1.06 1.87 -3.95
CA GLY A 122 2.19 1.53 -3.09
C GLY A 122 3.16 2.70 -2.94
N PRO A 123 4.40 2.44 -2.49
CA PRO A 123 5.36 3.50 -2.12
C PRO A 123 5.74 4.47 -3.24
N ASN A 124 5.74 4.00 -4.49
CA ASN A 124 6.14 4.81 -5.65
C ASN A 124 5.37 4.44 -6.93
N TRP A 125 4.19 3.84 -6.80
CA TRP A 125 3.43 3.35 -7.95
C TRP A 125 1.93 3.36 -7.68
N LEU A 126 1.16 3.50 -8.75
CA LEU A 126 -0.31 3.44 -8.76
C LEU A 126 -0.78 2.53 -9.88
N VAL A 127 -1.91 1.88 -9.68
CA VAL A 127 -2.65 1.10 -10.68
C VAL A 127 -4.13 1.45 -10.55
N THR A 128 -4.80 1.71 -11.67
CA THR A 128 -6.23 1.97 -11.72
C THR A 128 -6.91 1.07 -12.74
N GLY A 129 -8.17 0.73 -12.47
CA GLY A 129 -8.99 -0.08 -13.34
C GLY A 129 -10.28 -0.52 -12.63
N PRO A 130 -11.01 -1.47 -13.21
CA PRO A 130 -12.21 -2.03 -12.57
C PRO A 130 -11.88 -2.70 -11.23
N ASP A 131 -12.77 -2.58 -10.24
CA ASP A 131 -12.60 -3.17 -8.89
C ASP A 131 -12.23 -4.65 -8.95
N ALA A 132 -12.95 -5.41 -9.77
CA ALA A 132 -12.74 -6.84 -9.94
C ALA A 132 -11.33 -7.24 -10.40
N LEU A 133 -10.61 -6.35 -11.11
CA LEU A 133 -9.20 -6.58 -11.44
C LEU A 133 -8.30 -6.15 -10.28
N ILE A 134 -8.54 -4.96 -9.73
CA ILE A 134 -7.72 -4.39 -8.67
C ILE A 134 -7.68 -5.32 -7.45
N ASP A 135 -8.82 -5.85 -7.04
CA ASP A 135 -8.91 -6.79 -5.91
C ASP A 135 -8.15 -8.10 -6.17
N LYS A 136 -8.10 -8.56 -7.42
CA LYS A 136 -7.34 -9.77 -7.82
C LYS A 136 -5.83 -9.53 -7.87
N VAL A 137 -5.42 -8.29 -8.15
CA VAL A 137 -4.01 -7.89 -8.30
C VAL A 137 -3.41 -7.49 -6.95
N ARG A 138 -4.20 -6.89 -6.05
CA ARG A 138 -3.75 -6.43 -4.72
C ARG A 138 -2.96 -7.48 -3.93
N PRO A 139 -3.33 -8.78 -3.85
CA PRO A 139 -2.54 -9.76 -3.12
C PRO A 139 -1.14 -10.00 -3.69
N ALA A 140 -0.92 -9.70 -4.98
CA ALA A 140 0.38 -9.88 -5.64
C ALA A 140 1.28 -8.65 -5.52
N LEU A 141 0.70 -7.45 -5.60
CA LEU A 141 1.48 -6.20 -5.54
C LEU A 141 1.58 -5.63 -4.12
N GLY A 142 0.68 -6.03 -3.22
CA GLY A 142 0.50 -5.40 -1.92
C GLY A 142 -0.20 -4.05 -2.03
N GLY A 143 -0.17 -3.28 -0.95
CA GLY A 143 -0.58 -1.86 -0.96
C GLY A 143 -2.01 -1.59 -0.50
N GLN A 144 -2.42 -0.34 -0.68
CA GLN A 144 -3.73 0.19 -0.27
C GLN A 144 -4.62 0.39 -1.50
N VAL A 145 -5.90 0.09 -1.34
CA VAL A 145 -6.90 0.26 -2.39
C VAL A 145 -7.86 1.35 -1.97
N LEU A 146 -8.19 2.23 -2.91
CA LEU A 146 -9.32 3.15 -2.85
C LEU A 146 -10.33 2.76 -3.91
N HIS A 147 -11.60 2.75 -3.55
CA HIS A 147 -12.72 2.48 -4.46
C HIS A 147 -13.47 3.78 -4.72
N CYS A 148 -13.61 4.14 -6.00
CA CYS A 148 -14.30 5.35 -6.44
C CYS A 148 -15.61 4.97 -7.15
N ASP A 149 -16.72 5.59 -6.79
CA ASP A 149 -18.05 5.29 -7.34
C ASP A 149 -18.17 5.65 -8.83
N ARG A 150 -17.50 6.72 -9.27
CA ARG A 150 -17.43 7.21 -10.67
C ARG A 150 -16.35 8.29 -10.82
N PRO A 151 -15.98 8.68 -12.06
CA PRO A 151 -15.17 9.86 -12.28
C PRO A 151 -15.79 11.12 -11.64
N PHE A 152 -14.93 11.92 -10.99
CA PHE A 152 -15.29 13.10 -10.20
C PHE A 152 -16.28 12.82 -9.05
N GLY A 153 -16.35 11.56 -8.62
CA GLY A 153 -17.17 11.09 -7.51
C GLY A 153 -16.39 11.00 -6.20
N THR A 154 -16.93 10.20 -5.28
CA THR A 154 -16.33 9.94 -3.97
C THR A 154 -15.45 8.70 -4.04
N CYS A 155 -14.28 8.76 -3.42
CA CYS A 155 -13.40 7.61 -3.24
C CYS A 155 -13.27 7.26 -1.76
N THR A 156 -13.32 5.97 -1.44
CA THR A 156 -13.23 5.42 -0.08
C THR A 156 -12.25 4.27 0.00
#